data_AF-A0A2U3RP25-F1
#
_entry.id   AF-A0A2U3RP25-F1
#
_cell.length_a   1.000
_cell.length_b   1.000
_cell.length_c   1.000
_cell.angle_alpha   90.00
_cell.angle_beta   90.00
_cell.angle_gamma   90.00
#
_symmetry.space_group_name_H-M   'P 1'
#
loop_
_entity.id
_entity.type
_entity.pdbx_description
1 polymer ?
#
loop_
_entity_poly.entity_id
_entity_poly.type
_entity_poly.pdbx_seq_one_letter_code
_entity_poly.pdbx_strand_id
1 'polypeptide(L)'
;MRIGVEMAIQFARIEFLSRSKGGDSCRKAAYNARTIVKNEKTNIRYNFSRKKDNVYHTVLIPAYVNQKFKNIQTLMNDAEAERELLVQQVLIQIEY
;
A
#
# COMPACT_ATOMS: atom_id res chain seq x y z
N MET A 1 -5.18 -43.37 -8.09
CA MET A 1 -5.36 -42.07 -7.40
C MET A 1 -4.20 -41.18 -7.85
N ARG A 2 -4.44 -40.21 -8.75
CA ARG A 2 -3.41 -39.28 -9.21
C ARG A 2 -3.15 -38.30 -8.07
N ILE A 3 -1.96 -38.36 -7.48
CA ILE A 3 -1.50 -37.36 -6.53
C ILE A 3 -1.14 -36.15 -7.39
N GLY A 4 -2.13 -35.27 -7.61
CA GLY A 4 -1.90 -33.98 -8.24
C GLY A 4 -1.02 -33.18 -7.30
N VAL A 5 0.27 -33.06 -7.64
CA VAL A 5 1.15 -32.11 -6.96
C VAL A 5 0.70 -30.74 -7.43
N GLU A 6 -0.21 -30.11 -6.69
CA GLU A 6 -0.57 -28.71 -6.89
C GLU A 6 0.71 -27.88 -6.65
N MET A 7 1.26 -27.34 -7.74
CA MET A 7 2.44 -26.48 -7.70
C MET A 7 2.04 -25.14 -7.08
N ALA A 8 2.22 -25.00 -5.76
CA ALA A 8 2.11 -23.72 -5.08
C ALA A 8 3.29 -22.83 -5.49
N ILE A 9 3.07 -21.89 -6.42
CA ILE A 9 4.05 -20.87 -6.79
C ILE A 9 3.88 -19.68 -5.85
N GLN A 10 4.87 -19.42 -5.01
CA GLN A 10 4.91 -18.21 -4.17
C GLN A 10 5.68 -17.10 -4.88
N PHE A 11 5.10 -15.91 -5.00
CA PHE A 11 5.71 -14.77 -5.67
C PHE A 11 5.78 -13.55 -4.74
N ALA A 12 7.01 -13.11 -4.45
CA ALA A 12 7.27 -11.87 -3.71
C ALA A 12 7.89 -10.83 -4.65
N ARG A 13 7.30 -9.63 -4.69
CA ARG A 13 7.86 -8.51 -5.45
C ARG A 13 8.07 -7.31 -4.54
N ILE A 14 9.26 -6.74 -4.63
CA ILE A 14 9.63 -5.51 -3.94
C ILE A 14 9.70 -4.39 -4.99
N GLU A 15 8.93 -3.34 -4.79
CA GLU A 15 8.97 -2.15 -5.62
C GLU A 15 9.36 -0.93 -4.80
N PHE A 16 10.23 -0.10 -5.38
CA PHE A 16 10.61 1.19 -4.85
C PHE A 16 9.78 2.29 -5.51
N LEU A 17 9.04 3.05 -4.71
CA LEU A 17 8.21 4.14 -5.21
C LEU A 17 8.96 5.47 -5.14
N SER A 18 9.34 6.04 -6.29
CA SER A 18 10.02 7.34 -6.37
C SER A 18 9.16 8.40 -7.05
N ARG A 19 9.14 9.63 -6.51
CA ARG A 19 8.49 10.77 -7.17
C ARG A 19 9.12 11.12 -8.52
N SER A 20 10.43 10.92 -8.69
CA SER A 20 11.11 11.15 -9.98
C SER A 20 10.60 10.27 -11.13
N LYS A 21 9.93 9.16 -10.81
CA LYS A 21 9.28 8.25 -11.79
C LYS A 21 7.76 8.43 -11.85
N GLY A 22 7.22 9.50 -11.26
CA GLY A 22 5.77 9.72 -11.14
C GLY A 22 5.08 8.87 -10.06
N GLY A 23 5.85 8.37 -9.09
CA GLY A 23 5.32 7.67 -7.92
C GLY A 23 4.67 8.64 -6.93
N ASP A 24 3.53 8.24 -6.37
CA ASP A 24 2.84 8.95 -5.29
C ASP A 24 2.38 7.91 -4.26
N SER A 25 2.82 8.06 -3.01
CA SER A 25 2.54 7.08 -1.95
C SER A 25 1.07 7.11 -1.52
N CYS A 26 0.44 8.29 -1.46
CA CYS A 26 -0.98 8.43 -1.20
C CYS A 26 -1.82 7.71 -2.27
N ARG A 27 -1.43 7.80 -3.55
CA ARG A 27 -2.09 7.09 -4.66
C ARG A 27 -1.98 5.58 -4.50
N LYS A 28 -0.77 5.07 -4.23
CA LYS A 28 -0.52 3.63 -4.09
C LYS A 28 -1.21 3.06 -2.85
N ALA A 29 -1.21 3.80 -1.75
CA ALA A 29 -1.91 3.42 -0.54
C ALA A 29 -3.43 3.42 -0.72
N ALA A 30 -4.00 4.46 -1.36
CA ALA A 30 -5.41 4.50 -1.69
C ALA A 30 -5.81 3.32 -2.58
N TYR A 31 -4.96 2.99 -3.57
CA TYR A 31 -5.15 1.83 -4.42
C TYR A 31 -5.19 0.56 -3.57
N ASN A 32 -4.11 0.21 -2.88
CA ASN A 32 -4.02 -1.05 -2.12
C ASN A 32 -5.11 -1.20 -1.05
N ALA A 33 -5.45 -0.11 -0.35
CA ALA A 33 -6.47 -0.12 0.70
C ALA A 33 -7.91 0.01 0.17
N ARG A 34 -8.09 0.22 -1.14
CA ARG A 34 -9.41 0.45 -1.78
C ARG A 34 -10.20 1.55 -1.08
N THR A 35 -9.51 2.64 -0.77
CA THR A 35 -10.08 3.76 -0.01
C THR A 35 -9.87 5.08 -0.74
N ILE A 36 -10.34 6.14 -0.10
CA ILE A 36 -10.13 7.52 -0.53
C ILE A 36 -8.97 8.07 0.30
N VAL A 37 -7.93 8.55 -0.36
CA VAL A 37 -6.82 9.26 0.29
C VAL A 37 -6.60 10.58 -0.46
N LYS A 38 -6.49 11.66 0.31
CA LYS A 38 -6.09 12.96 -0.22
C LYS A 38 -4.61 13.16 0.06
N ASN A 39 -3.86 13.54 -0.97
CA ASN A 39 -2.51 14.05 -0.82
C ASN A 39 -2.61 15.55 -0.46
N GLU A 40 -2.11 15.91 0.72
CA GLU A 40 -2.22 17.28 1.26
C GLU A 40 -1.26 18.25 0.55
N LYS A 41 -0.13 17.75 0.04
CA LYS A 41 0.87 18.56 -0.65
C LYS A 41 0.46 18.94 -2.07
N THR A 42 -0.11 18.00 -2.81
CA THR A 42 -0.57 18.22 -4.20
C THR A 42 -2.04 18.59 -4.30
N ASN A 43 -2.79 18.50 -3.19
CA ASN A 43 -4.25 18.63 -3.12
C ASN A 43 -5.03 17.63 -4.00
N ILE A 44 -4.38 16.57 -4.51
CA ILE A 44 -5.03 15.56 -5.34
C ILE A 44 -5.76 14.56 -4.45
N ARG A 45 -7.00 14.23 -4.81
CA ARG A 45 -7.83 13.21 -4.14
C ARG A 45 -7.86 11.94 -4.98
N TYR A 46 -7.32 10.85 -4.44
CA TYR A 46 -7.37 9.53 -5.05
C TYR A 46 -8.56 8.75 -4.49
N ASN A 47 -9.37 8.17 -5.38
CA ASN A 47 -10.55 7.41 -4.99
C ASN A 47 -10.55 6.02 -5.66
N PHE A 48 -10.30 4.99 -4.85
CA PHE A 48 -10.35 3.60 -5.29
C PHE A 48 -11.40 2.77 -4.55
N SER A 49 -12.37 3.40 -3.88
CA SER A 49 -13.43 2.72 -3.11
C SER A 49 -14.39 1.91 -3.98
N ARG A 50 -14.42 2.17 -5.28
CA ARG A 50 -15.25 1.43 -6.25
C ARG A 50 -14.67 0.07 -6.63
N LYS A 51 -13.40 -0.20 -6.35
CA LYS A 51 -12.76 -1.50 -6.59
C LYS A 51 -13.00 -2.43 -5.39
N LYS A 52 -13.71 -3.54 -5.59
CA LYS A 52 -14.12 -4.51 -4.53
C LYS A 52 -13.37 -5.85 -4.57
N ASP A 53 -12.25 -5.89 -5.26
CA ASP A 53 -11.40 -7.07 -5.42
C ASP A 53 -10.51 -7.37 -4.19
N ASN A 54 -10.40 -6.44 -3.24
CA ASN A 54 -9.58 -6.66 -2.05
C ASN A 54 -10.38 -7.26 -0.89
N VAL A 55 -9.91 -8.40 -0.36
CA VAL A 55 -10.56 -9.15 0.73
C VAL A 55 -10.15 -8.63 2.12
N TYR A 56 -8.91 -8.14 2.27
CA TYR A 56 -8.39 -7.71 3.57
C TYR A 56 -7.30 -6.65 3.42
N HIS A 57 -7.31 -5.65 4.30
CA HIS A 57 -6.27 -4.63 4.39
C HIS A 57 -6.03 -4.24 5.85
N THR A 58 -4.78 -4.22 6.30
CA THR A 58 -4.42 -3.77 7.64
C THR A 58 -3.09 -3.02 7.63
N VAL A 59 -2.98 -2.01 8.50
CA VAL A 59 -1.74 -1.27 8.76
C VAL A 59 -1.18 -1.74 10.10
N LEU A 60 -0.02 -2.39 10.05
CA LEU A 60 0.68 -2.82 11.24
C LEU A 60 1.62 -1.72 11.70
N ILE A 61 1.48 -1.29 12.95
CA ILE A 61 2.35 -0.30 13.59
C ILE A 61 3.01 -0.90 14.84
N PRO A 62 4.27 -0.54 15.15
CA PRO A 62 4.92 -0.95 16.38
C PRO A 62 4.19 -0.42 17.62
N ALA A 63 4.27 -1.16 18.74
CA ALA A 63 3.55 -0.81 19.97
C ALA A 63 3.93 0.55 20.56
N TYR A 64 5.17 1.01 20.33
CA TYR A 64 5.68 2.30 20.81
C TYR A 64 5.29 3.49 19.92
N VAL A 65 4.62 3.26 18.79
CA VAL A 65 4.26 4.31 17.83
C VAL A 65 2.84 4.81 18.11
N ASN A 66 2.63 6.11 17.89
CA ASN A 66 1.32 6.73 18.04
C ASN A 66 0.28 6.04 17.13
N GLN A 67 -0.84 5.65 17.73
CA GLN A 67 -1.91 4.93 17.04
C GLN A 67 -2.59 5.74 15.92
N LYS A 68 -2.37 7.06 15.85
CA LYS A 68 -2.81 7.91 14.72
C LYS A 68 -2.34 7.36 13.36
N PHE A 69 -1.18 6.70 13.33
CA PHE A 69 -0.58 6.13 12.13
C PHE A 69 -1.28 4.84 11.63
N LYS A 70 -2.25 4.30 12.37
CA LYS A 70 -3.17 3.29 11.82
C LYS A 70 -4.01 3.84 10.68
N ASN A 71 -4.27 5.15 10.68
CA ASN A 71 -4.93 5.80 9.56
C ASN A 71 -3.93 6.00 8.42
N ILE A 72 -4.20 5.35 7.29
CA ILE A 72 -3.39 5.40 6.07
C ILE A 72 -3.23 6.83 5.55
N GLN A 73 -4.26 7.67 5.69
CA GLN A 73 -4.19 9.06 5.25
C GLN A 73 -3.14 9.83 6.07
N THR A 74 -3.15 9.68 7.39
CA THR A 74 -2.16 10.34 8.25
C THR A 74 -0.76 9.81 8.01
N LEU A 75 -0.61 8.48 7.92
CA LEU A 75 0.69 7.85 7.69
C LEU A 75 1.34 8.27 6.37
N MET A 76 0.58 8.27 5.27
CA MET A 76 1.14 8.54 3.94
C MET A 76 1.38 10.03 3.71
N ASN A 77 0.55 10.91 4.28
CA ASN A 77 0.82 12.35 4.20
C ASN A 77 2.03 12.74 5.04
N ASP A 78 2.18 12.21 6.28
CA ASP A 78 3.38 12.44 7.09
C ASP A 78 4.63 11.91 6.34
N ALA A 79 4.54 10.73 5.70
CA ALA A 79 5.64 10.17 4.90
C ALA A 79 6.02 11.03 3.67
N GLU A 80 5.03 11.56 2.91
CA GLU A 80 5.28 12.46 1.77
C GLU A 80 5.83 13.83 2.18
N ALA A 81 5.50 14.28 3.39
CA ALA A 81 6.00 15.53 3.97
C ALA A 81 7.46 15.40 4.41
N GLU A 82 7.81 14.29 5.08
CA GLU A 82 9.14 14.09 5.67
C GLU A 82 10.19 13.68 4.63
N ARG A 83 9.79 12.94 3.58
CA ARG A 83 10.69 12.58 2.47
C ARG A 83 10.02 12.74 1.11
N GLU A 84 10.68 13.48 0.21
CA GLU A 84 10.36 13.43 -1.22
C GLU A 84 10.81 12.12 -1.92
N LEU A 85 11.32 11.14 -1.16
CA LEU A 85 12.09 10.02 -1.68
C LEU A 85 11.59 8.65 -1.17
N LEU A 86 11.49 7.72 -2.12
CA LEU A 86 11.54 6.26 -2.00
C LEU A 86 10.78 5.65 -0.82
N VAL A 87 9.46 5.52 -0.98
CA VAL A 87 8.69 4.59 -0.14
C VAL A 87 8.92 3.18 -0.68
N GLN A 88 9.57 2.32 0.11
CA GLN A 88 9.63 0.88 -0.19
C GLN A 88 8.26 0.29 0.11
N GLN A 89 7.63 -0.31 -0.89
CA GLN A 89 6.44 -1.13 -0.67
C GLN A 89 6.73 -2.56 -1.10
N VAL A 90 6.68 -3.46 -0.12
CA VAL A 90 6.73 -4.89 -0.35
C VAL A 90 5.30 -5.35 -0.58
N LEU A 91 5.01 -5.92 -1.76
CA LEU A 91 3.75 -6.57 -2.06
C LEU A 91 4.02 -8.07 -2.12
N ILE A 92 3.60 -8.80 -1.09
CA ILE A 92 3.64 -10.27 -1.09
C ILE A 92 2.28 -10.72 -1.65
N GLN A 93 2.29 -11.48 -2.75
CA GLN A 93 1.10 -12.11 -3.30
C GLN A 93 1.24 -13.62 -3.06
N ILE A 94 0.27 -14.20 -2.38
CA ILE A 94 0.17 -15.63 -2.18
C ILE A 94 -1.07 -16.05 -2.96
N GLU A 95 -0.86 -16.71 -4.10
CA GLU A 95 -1.92 -17.34 -4.89
C GLU A 95 -1.92 -18.84 -4.54
N TYR A 96 -3.11 -19.41 -4.32
CA TYR A 96 -3.34 -20.84 -4.09
C TYR A 96 -3.98 -21.45 -5.33
#